data_AF-A0A2L0BDP8-F1
#
_entry.id   AF-A0A2L0BDP8-F1
#
_cell.length_a   1.000
_cell.length_b   1.000
_cell.length_c   1.000
_cell.angle_alpha   90.00
_cell.angle_beta   90.00
_cell.angle_gamma   90.00
#
_symmetry.space_group_name_H-M   'P 1'
#
loop_
_entity.id
_entity.type
_entity.pdbx_description
1 polymer ?
#
loop_
_entity_poly.entity_id
_entity_poly.type
_entity_poly.pdbx_seq_one_letter_code
_entity_poly.pdbx_strand_id
1 'polypeptide(L)'
;PQLSSYKDYLISEPHLQRALSLRECIANPYIAFKRGILEPLENLLQNGKIENSNYILLVDGLCEAEYHKPDQGDTIASFLYKHVSELPTCLKVLCTVRTQFAEVTTHLPFAMISLNDMHNDNIQKDLLDYINIRLQNTTSIQENAISNASKMDKGTFHQHKFLNHLLQLSRASFLFAKLILDLFEKGHLIAKSSGYNIVPTTLEQIYLLHFNLRFPTTRSFEKVSHILNVCLAALYPLTLLEIYYSVNSLLVHNFLPWIEFLQRFNFLSGFLIKRL
;
A
#
# COMPACT_ATOMS: atom_id res chain seq x y z
N PRO A 1 14.87 14.17 12.46
CA PRO A 1 14.01 14.88 11.48
C PRO A 1 14.84 15.80 10.58
N GLN A 2 14.62 15.79 9.26
CA GLN A 2 15.34 16.66 8.30
C GLN A 2 15.08 18.15 8.52
N LEU A 3 13.94 18.51 9.13
CA LEU A 3 13.57 19.89 9.48
C LEU A 3 13.71 20.14 10.98
N SER A 4 14.91 19.94 11.54
CA SER A 4 15.19 20.17 12.97
C SER A 4 14.90 21.61 13.39
N SER A 5 15.31 22.59 12.59
CA SER A 5 15.08 24.01 12.87
C SER A 5 13.59 24.36 12.96
N TYR A 6 12.74 23.75 12.14
CA TYR A 6 11.29 23.91 12.21
C TYR A 6 10.70 23.25 13.46
N LYS A 7 11.16 22.04 13.80
CA LYS A 7 10.76 21.36 15.04
C LYS A 7 11.10 22.23 16.27
N ASP A 8 12.31 22.76 16.34
CA ASP A 8 12.76 23.56 17.48
C ASP A 8 11.96 24.86 17.57
N TYR A 9 11.67 25.50 16.44
CA TYR A 9 10.82 26.69 16.37
C TYR A 9 9.37 26.40 16.81
N LEU A 10 8.80 25.28 16.37
CA LEU A 10 7.47 24.84 16.79
C LEU A 10 7.40 24.55 18.29
N ILE A 11 8.46 23.98 18.88
CA ILE A 11 8.52 23.69 20.32
C ILE A 11 8.72 24.98 21.13
N SER A 12 9.49 25.94 20.62
CA SER A 12 9.76 27.20 21.32
C SER A 12 8.58 28.16 21.31
N GLU A 13 7.71 28.09 20.29
CA GLU A 13 6.63 29.06 20.08
C GLU A 13 5.23 28.50 20.42
N PRO A 14 4.60 28.94 21.54
CA PRO A 14 3.27 28.46 21.94
C PRO A 14 2.17 28.79 20.94
N HIS A 15 2.32 29.89 20.20
CA HIS A 15 1.31 30.32 19.22
C HIS A 15 1.24 29.35 18.02
N LEU A 16 2.38 28.79 17.58
CA LEU A 16 2.44 27.77 16.54
C LEU A 16 1.82 26.45 17.01
N GLN A 17 2.11 26.05 18.25
CA GLN A 17 1.49 24.86 18.86
C GLN A 17 -0.03 24.99 18.94
N ARG A 18 -0.53 26.19 19.30
CA ARG A 18 -1.96 26.47 19.30
C ARG A 18 -2.54 26.41 17.89
N ALA A 19 -1.88 27.02 16.90
CA ALA A 19 -2.32 27.01 15.50
C ALA A 19 -2.42 25.60 14.91
N LEU A 20 -1.53 24.69 15.33
CA LEU A 20 -1.53 23.28 14.92
C LEU A 20 -2.29 22.35 15.89
N SER A 21 -3.04 22.91 16.84
CA SER A 21 -3.86 22.09 17.72
C SER A 21 -5.00 21.43 16.94
N LEU A 22 -5.42 20.24 17.37
CA LEU A 22 -6.49 19.48 16.70
C LEU A 22 -7.76 20.32 16.50
N ARG A 23 -8.10 21.16 17.48
CA ARG A 23 -9.26 22.06 17.42
C ARG A 23 -9.14 23.07 16.28
N GLU A 24 -7.99 23.73 16.13
CA GLU A 24 -7.78 24.72 15.07
C GLU A 24 -7.68 24.05 13.70
N CYS A 25 -7.04 22.89 13.61
CA CYS A 25 -6.99 22.09 12.38
C CYS A 25 -8.37 21.65 11.90
N ILE A 26 -9.29 21.30 12.80
CA ILE A 26 -10.68 20.96 12.45
C ILE A 26 -11.48 22.22 12.09
N ALA A 27 -11.31 23.31 12.84
CA ALA A 27 -12.06 24.54 12.63
C ALA A 27 -11.71 25.21 11.29
N ASN A 28 -10.43 25.27 10.93
CA ASN A 28 -9.99 25.79 9.65
C ASN A 28 -8.63 25.17 9.24
N PRO A 29 -8.63 24.06 8.46
CA PRO A 29 -7.42 23.40 8.03
C PRO A 29 -6.44 24.31 7.27
N TYR A 30 -6.98 25.24 6.48
CA TYR A 30 -6.16 26.17 5.68
C TYR A 30 -5.38 27.14 6.57
N ILE A 31 -6.05 27.79 7.52
CA ILE A 31 -5.37 28.75 8.42
C ILE A 31 -4.33 28.02 9.28
N ALA A 32 -4.66 26.83 9.78
CA ALA A 32 -3.73 26.00 10.54
C ALA A 32 -2.49 25.63 9.71
N PHE A 33 -2.69 25.19 8.47
CA PHE A 33 -1.61 24.86 7.54
C PHE A 33 -0.74 26.07 7.20
N LYS A 34 -1.36 27.21 6.87
CA LYS A 34 -0.63 28.41 6.49
C LYS A 34 0.21 28.98 7.62
N ARG A 35 -0.42 29.27 8.76
CA ARG A 35 0.26 29.91 9.91
C ARG A 35 1.14 28.94 10.69
N GLY A 36 0.73 27.68 10.74
CA GLY A 36 1.44 26.65 11.50
C GLY A 36 2.60 26.04 10.73
N ILE A 37 2.51 25.92 9.41
CA ILE A 37 3.51 25.20 8.58
C ILE A 37 4.14 26.12 7.52
N LEU A 38 3.36 26.75 6.64
CA LEU A 38 3.93 27.48 5.49
C LEU A 38 4.75 28.71 5.90
N GLU A 39 4.15 29.63 6.65
CA GLU A 39 4.80 30.87 7.07
C GLU A 39 6.06 30.61 7.92
N PRO A 40 6.05 29.67 8.91
CA PRO A 40 7.25 29.30 9.64
C PRO A 40 8.35 28.69 8.75
N LEU A 41 8.00 27.81 7.82
CA LEU A 41 8.98 27.20 6.92
C LEU A 41 9.63 28.26 6.02
N GLU A 42 8.82 29.15 5.44
CA GLU A 42 9.30 30.24 4.61
C GLU A 42 10.25 31.17 5.38
N ASN A 43 9.88 31.56 6.60
CA ASN A 43 10.72 32.40 7.47
C ASN A 43 12.08 31.73 7.76
N LEU A 44 12.07 30.43 8.09
CA LEU A 44 13.28 29.69 8.38
C LEU A 44 14.18 29.51 7.15
N LEU A 45 13.59 29.34 5.96
CA LEU A 45 14.31 29.29 4.68
C LEU A 45 14.95 30.65 4.34
N GLN A 46 14.17 31.74 4.44
CA GLN A 46 14.67 33.10 4.17
C GLN A 46 15.81 33.49 5.12
N ASN A 47 15.76 33.03 6.36
CA ASN A 47 16.80 33.27 7.36
C ASN A 47 17.97 32.27 7.32
N GLY A 48 18.01 31.37 6.34
CA GLY A 48 19.10 30.39 6.19
C GLY A 48 19.21 29.37 7.34
N LYS A 49 18.16 29.21 8.15
CA LYS A 49 18.10 28.21 9.23
C LYS A 49 17.74 26.83 8.72
N ILE A 50 17.15 26.75 7.54
CA ILE A 50 16.90 25.52 6.79
C ILE A 50 17.76 25.62 5.52
N GLU A 51 18.39 24.51 5.14
CA GLU A 51 19.17 24.43 3.92
C GLU A 51 18.31 24.74 2.70
N ASN A 52 18.82 25.56 1.78
CA ASN A 52 18.10 25.88 0.56
C ASN A 52 18.19 24.72 -0.45
N SER A 53 17.49 23.63 -0.14
CA SER A 53 17.40 22.42 -0.96
C SER A 53 15.94 22.12 -1.32
N ASN A 54 15.71 21.19 -2.25
CA ASN A 54 14.37 20.76 -2.59
C ASN A 54 13.87 19.72 -1.57
N TYR A 55 12.72 19.98 -0.98
CA TYR A 55 12.01 19.09 -0.08
C TYR A 55 10.81 18.46 -0.79
N ILE A 56 10.48 17.22 -0.43
CA ILE A 56 9.33 16.51 -0.99
C ILE A 56 8.29 16.29 0.11
N LEU A 57 7.10 16.84 -0.08
CA LEU A 57 5.89 16.42 0.61
C LEU A 57 5.30 15.22 -0.12
N LEU A 58 5.54 14.02 0.41
CA LEU A 58 4.97 12.79 -0.10
C LEU A 58 3.57 12.57 0.50
N VAL A 59 2.57 12.48 -0.37
CA VAL A 59 1.21 12.06 -0.02
C VAL A 59 0.96 10.69 -0.66
N ASP A 60 1.19 9.64 0.13
CA ASP A 60 0.98 8.27 -0.33
C ASP A 60 -0.49 7.87 -0.20
N GLY A 61 -1.11 7.46 -1.31
CA GLY A 61 -2.51 7.03 -1.37
C GLY A 61 -3.49 8.19 -1.28
N LEU A 62 -3.35 9.21 -2.13
CA LEU A 62 -4.23 10.39 -2.14
C LEU A 62 -5.72 10.05 -2.20
N CYS A 63 -6.08 9.00 -2.96
CA CYS A 63 -7.45 8.50 -3.09
C CYS A 63 -8.02 7.89 -1.80
N GLU A 64 -7.20 7.46 -0.84
CA GLU A 64 -7.70 6.84 0.40
C GLU A 64 -8.47 7.86 1.25
N ALA A 65 -8.15 9.16 1.12
CA ALA A 65 -8.88 10.22 1.80
C ALA A 65 -10.29 10.44 1.24
N GLU A 66 -10.57 10.00 0.00
CA GLU A 66 -11.88 10.18 -0.63
C GLU A 66 -12.96 9.30 -0.01
N TYR A 67 -12.59 8.13 0.54
CA TYR A 67 -13.52 7.26 1.28
C TYR A 67 -14.04 7.91 2.57
N HIS A 68 -13.29 8.88 3.10
CA HIS A 68 -13.61 9.61 4.33
C HIS A 68 -13.93 11.07 4.05
N LYS A 69 -14.38 11.38 2.82
CA LYS A 69 -14.78 12.73 2.45
C LYS A 69 -15.81 13.25 3.47
N PRO A 70 -15.54 14.39 4.14
CA PRO A 70 -16.47 14.94 5.10
C PRO A 70 -17.70 15.50 4.37
N ASP A 71 -18.85 15.52 5.04
CA ASP A 71 -20.06 16.17 4.53
C ASP A 71 -19.83 17.66 4.23
N GLN A 72 -18.90 18.28 4.95
CA GLN A 72 -18.47 19.66 4.79
C GLN A 72 -16.95 19.76 4.88
N GLY A 73 -16.33 20.44 3.91
CA GLY A 73 -14.89 20.68 3.87
C GLY A 73 -14.18 19.99 2.72
N ASP A 74 -12.85 20.09 2.74
CA ASP A 74 -11.99 19.57 1.68
C ASP A 74 -11.50 18.16 2.00
N THR A 75 -11.39 17.34 0.95
CA THR A 75 -10.52 16.16 0.94
C THR A 75 -9.06 16.62 0.80
N ILE A 76 -8.09 15.71 1.02
CA ILE A 76 -6.68 16.06 0.80
C ILE A 76 -6.44 16.55 -0.63
N ALA A 77 -7.06 15.92 -1.63
CA ALA A 77 -6.91 16.30 -3.03
C ALA A 77 -7.45 17.71 -3.32
N SER A 78 -8.67 18.01 -2.87
CA SER A 78 -9.29 19.33 -3.07
C SER A 78 -8.58 20.43 -2.26
N PHE A 79 -8.07 20.11 -1.07
CA PHE A 79 -7.24 21.01 -0.28
C PHE A 79 -5.93 21.35 -1.01
N LEU A 80 -5.22 20.35 -1.52
CA LEU A 80 -4.01 20.55 -2.30
C LEU A 80 -4.27 21.39 -3.56
N TYR A 81 -5.34 21.09 -4.29
CA TYR A 81 -5.72 21.87 -5.46
C TYR A 81 -5.84 23.37 -5.17
N LYS A 82 -6.49 23.73 -4.07
CA LYS A 82 -6.72 25.13 -3.67
C LYS A 82 -5.46 25.85 -3.21
N HIS A 83 -4.53 25.13 -2.57
CA HIS A 83 -3.45 25.77 -1.79
C HIS A 83 -2.04 25.45 -2.28
N VAL A 84 -1.86 24.58 -3.29
CA VAL A 84 -0.51 24.19 -3.73
C VAL A 84 0.29 25.35 -4.31
N SER A 85 -0.36 26.37 -4.88
CA SER A 85 0.30 27.58 -5.37
C SER A 85 0.90 28.44 -4.25
N GLU A 86 0.48 28.23 -3.00
CA GLU A 86 1.02 28.93 -1.82
C GLU A 86 2.25 28.23 -1.22
N LEU A 87 2.62 27.03 -1.71
CA LEU A 87 3.78 26.33 -1.19
C LEU A 87 5.09 27.05 -1.58
N PRO A 88 6.08 27.10 -0.67
CA PRO A 88 7.42 27.55 -1.01
C PRO A 88 7.97 26.80 -2.22
N THR A 89 8.69 27.47 -3.11
CA THR A 89 9.20 26.88 -4.35
C THR A 89 10.14 25.68 -4.12
N CYS A 90 10.79 25.63 -2.96
CA CYS A 90 11.63 24.51 -2.52
C CYS A 90 10.82 23.27 -2.10
N LEU A 91 9.52 23.40 -1.79
CA LEU A 91 8.67 22.30 -1.37
C LEU A 91 7.89 21.75 -2.57
N LYS A 92 8.26 20.56 -3.02
CA LYS A 92 7.59 19.83 -4.10
C LYS A 92 6.59 18.84 -3.52
N VAL A 93 5.46 18.65 -4.19
CA VAL A 93 4.46 17.65 -3.80
C VAL A 93 4.59 16.44 -4.71
N LEU A 94 4.67 15.26 -4.11
CA LEU A 94 4.58 13.98 -4.81
C LEU A 94 3.39 13.22 -4.24
N CYS A 95 2.39 12.94 -5.07
CA CYS A 95 1.22 12.17 -4.68
C CYS A 95 1.22 10.82 -5.39
N THR A 96 0.81 9.76 -4.70
CA THR A 96 0.48 8.49 -5.34
C THR A 96 -1.05 8.31 -5.34
N VAL A 97 -1.58 7.76 -6.41
CA VAL A 97 -3.03 7.49 -6.55
C VAL A 97 -3.21 6.15 -7.23
N ARG A 98 -4.21 5.38 -6.81
CA ARG A 98 -4.57 4.14 -7.50
C ARG A 98 -5.20 4.48 -8.86
N THR A 99 -4.89 3.69 -9.88
CA THR A 99 -5.39 3.92 -11.25
C THR A 99 -6.92 4.01 -11.32
N GLN A 100 -7.64 3.23 -10.50
CA GLN A 100 -9.12 3.27 -10.46
C GLN A 100 -9.69 4.59 -9.93
N PHE A 101 -8.87 5.40 -9.25
CA PHE A 101 -9.26 6.67 -8.63
C PHE A 101 -8.49 7.86 -9.23
N ALA A 102 -7.97 7.72 -10.45
CA ALA A 102 -7.23 8.78 -11.12
C ALA A 102 -8.07 10.06 -11.33
N GLU A 103 -9.40 9.95 -11.35
CA GLU A 103 -10.31 11.10 -11.47
C GLU A 103 -10.13 12.13 -10.34
N VAL A 104 -9.67 11.69 -9.16
CA VAL A 104 -9.39 12.54 -7.99
C VAL A 104 -8.30 13.57 -8.28
N THR A 105 -7.41 13.28 -9.24
CA THR A 105 -6.29 14.16 -9.59
C THR A 105 -6.60 15.11 -10.75
N THR A 106 -7.79 15.07 -11.33
CA THR A 106 -8.16 15.82 -12.55
C THR A 106 -7.95 17.33 -12.43
N HIS A 107 -8.19 17.89 -11.24
CA HIS A 107 -8.01 19.32 -10.99
C HIS A 107 -6.58 19.67 -10.56
N LEU A 108 -5.75 18.71 -10.13
CA LEU A 108 -4.42 18.99 -9.63
C LEU A 108 -3.48 19.44 -10.76
N PRO A 109 -2.73 20.53 -10.58
CA PRO A 109 -1.81 21.05 -11.59
C PRO A 109 -0.48 20.28 -11.62
N PHE A 110 -0.52 18.95 -11.49
CA PHE A 110 0.67 18.10 -11.37
C PHE A 110 0.96 17.33 -12.64
N ALA A 111 2.24 17.05 -12.88
CA ALA A 111 2.64 16.11 -13.90
C ALA A 111 2.25 14.69 -13.46
N MET A 112 1.56 13.97 -14.35
CA MET A 112 1.09 12.61 -14.08
C MET A 112 2.08 11.60 -14.67
N ILE A 113 2.52 10.66 -13.82
CA ILE A 113 3.35 9.52 -14.24
C ILE A 113 2.53 8.25 -13.98
N SER A 114 2.25 7.48 -15.02
CA SER A 114 1.59 6.18 -14.91
C SER A 114 2.63 5.07 -14.81
N LEU A 115 2.58 4.29 -13.73
CA LEU A 115 3.48 3.14 -13.51
C LEU A 115 2.92 1.81 -14.04
N ASN A 116 1.68 1.80 -14.53
CA ASN A 116 1.01 0.60 -15.05
C ASN A 116 0.61 0.78 -16.52
N ASP A 117 1.32 1.64 -17.26
CA ASP A 117 1.04 1.86 -18.68
C ASP A 117 1.51 0.67 -19.51
N MET A 118 0.55 -0.08 -20.06
CA MET A 118 0.81 -1.21 -20.93
C MET A 118 1.49 -0.84 -22.25
N HIS A 119 1.40 0.42 -22.67
CA HIS A 119 2.00 0.91 -23.90
C HIS A 119 3.46 1.37 -23.70
N ASN A 120 3.97 1.36 -22.47
CA ASN A 120 5.34 1.75 -22.18
C ASN A 120 6.28 0.55 -22.25
N ASP A 121 7.07 0.49 -23.34
CA ASP A 121 8.04 -0.58 -23.58
C ASP A 121 9.07 -0.72 -22.46
N ASN A 122 9.44 0.38 -21.78
CA ASN A 122 10.39 0.32 -20.67
C ASN A 122 9.80 -0.42 -19.47
N ILE A 123 8.52 -0.18 -19.14
CA ILE A 123 7.84 -0.87 -18.04
C ILE A 123 7.72 -2.37 -18.36
N GLN A 124 7.38 -2.71 -19.60
CA GLN A 124 7.33 -4.12 -20.02
C GLN A 124 8.70 -4.80 -19.94
N LYS A 125 9.76 -4.09 -20.35
CA LYS A 125 11.14 -4.58 -20.27
C LYS A 125 11.57 -4.79 -18.82
N ASP A 126 11.38 -3.80 -17.95
CA ASP A 126 11.72 -3.89 -16.53
C ASP A 126 10.98 -5.04 -15.84
N LEU A 127 9.70 -5.25 -16.20
CA LEU A 127 8.90 -6.34 -15.67
C LEU A 127 9.39 -7.71 -16.17
N LEU A 128 9.74 -7.81 -17.46
CA LEU A 128 10.32 -9.01 -18.04
C LEU A 128 11.67 -9.35 -17.38
N ASP A 129 12.53 -8.36 -17.19
CA ASP A 129 13.83 -8.49 -16.52
C ASP A 129 13.64 -8.92 -15.06
N TYR A 130 12.69 -8.32 -14.35
CA TYR A 130 12.33 -8.74 -12.98
C TYR A 130 11.90 -10.21 -12.91
N ILE A 131 10.97 -10.64 -13.78
CA ILE A 131 10.50 -12.03 -13.80
C ILE A 131 11.66 -12.97 -14.13
N ASN A 132 12.49 -12.62 -15.12
CA ASN A 132 13.61 -13.44 -15.55
C ASN A 132 14.67 -13.57 -14.45
N ILE A 133 15.03 -12.48 -13.77
CA ILE A 133 15.97 -12.50 -12.63
C ILE A 133 15.44 -13.41 -11.51
N ARG A 134 14.15 -13.28 -11.15
CA ARG A 134 13.54 -14.16 -10.13
C ARG A 134 13.55 -15.62 -10.54
N LEU A 135 13.24 -15.91 -11.79
CA LEU A 135 13.26 -17.27 -12.32
C LEU A 135 14.68 -17.85 -12.33
N GLN A 136 15.69 -17.07 -12.70
CA GLN A 136 17.07 -17.54 -12.76
C GLN A 136 17.69 -17.76 -11.38
N ASN A 137 17.37 -16.89 -10.41
CA ASN A 137 17.97 -16.93 -9.08
C ASN A 137 17.32 -17.92 -8.11
N THR A 138 16.11 -18.44 -8.44
CA THR A 138 15.35 -19.31 -7.54
C THR A 138 15.03 -20.65 -8.19
N THR A 139 15.71 -21.72 -7.74
CA THR A 139 15.56 -23.07 -8.30
C THR A 139 14.14 -23.64 -8.14
N SER A 140 13.49 -23.42 -7.01
CA SER A 140 12.12 -23.89 -6.78
C SER A 140 11.11 -23.29 -7.76
N ILE A 141 11.30 -22.03 -8.18
CA ILE A 141 10.47 -21.41 -9.22
C ILE A 141 10.68 -22.13 -10.56
N GLN A 142 11.93 -22.46 -10.92
CA GLN A 142 12.22 -23.19 -12.16
C GLN A 142 11.59 -24.58 -12.15
N GLU A 143 11.75 -25.32 -11.06
CA GLU A 143 11.20 -26.67 -10.90
C GLU A 143 9.67 -26.66 -10.96
N ASN A 144 9.02 -25.71 -10.29
CA ASN A 144 7.56 -25.66 -10.22
C ASN A 144 6.91 -25.02 -11.45
N ALA A 145 7.56 -24.03 -12.09
CA ALA A 145 7.02 -23.36 -13.28
C ALA A 145 7.37 -24.10 -14.59
N ILE A 146 8.52 -24.79 -14.63
CA ILE A 146 9.06 -25.43 -15.84
C ILE A 146 9.27 -26.94 -15.62
N SER A 147 8.44 -27.56 -14.77
CA SER A 147 8.57 -28.96 -14.32
C SER A 147 8.75 -30.00 -15.44
N ASN A 148 8.21 -29.73 -16.63
CA ASN A 148 8.26 -30.66 -17.78
C ASN A 148 9.45 -30.43 -18.74
N ALA A 149 10.31 -29.43 -18.52
CA ALA A 149 11.44 -29.16 -19.41
C ALA A 149 12.65 -30.08 -19.20
N SER A 150 12.69 -30.84 -18.10
CA SER A 150 13.84 -31.68 -17.72
C SER A 150 14.06 -32.94 -18.58
N LYS A 151 13.22 -33.20 -19.59
CA LYS A 151 13.30 -34.41 -20.43
C LYS A 151 13.72 -34.17 -21.89
N MET A 152 13.85 -32.93 -22.35
CA MET A 152 14.31 -32.62 -23.72
C MET A 152 15.06 -31.28 -23.70
N ASP A 153 15.99 -31.08 -24.64
CA ASP A 153 16.80 -29.86 -24.90
C ASP A 153 16.00 -28.57 -25.22
N LYS A 154 14.77 -28.45 -24.71
CA LYS A 154 13.81 -27.36 -24.93
C LYS A 154 13.69 -26.41 -23.71
N GLY A 155 14.62 -26.48 -22.75
CA GLY A 155 14.58 -25.67 -21.52
C GLY A 155 14.41 -24.17 -21.78
N THR A 156 15.20 -23.63 -22.71
CA THR A 156 15.13 -22.21 -23.12
C THR A 156 13.78 -21.84 -23.72
N PHE A 157 13.18 -22.72 -24.54
CA PHE A 157 11.87 -22.49 -25.14
C PHE A 157 10.75 -22.45 -24.08
N HIS A 158 10.77 -23.38 -23.13
CA HIS A 158 9.76 -23.41 -22.06
C HIS A 158 9.89 -22.22 -21.10
N GLN A 159 11.12 -21.78 -20.82
CA GLN A 159 11.41 -20.56 -20.09
C GLN A 159 10.84 -19.33 -20.80
N HIS A 160 11.17 -19.12 -22.08
CA HIS A 160 10.62 -17.99 -22.84
C HIS A 160 9.09 -18.00 -22.89
N LYS A 161 8.47 -19.18 -23.03
CA LYS A 161 7.01 -19.32 -23.01
C LYS A 161 6.43 -18.91 -21.66
N PHE A 162 7.06 -19.31 -20.54
CA PHE A 162 6.64 -18.89 -19.20
C PHE A 162 6.77 -17.38 -19.00
N LEU A 163 7.93 -16.81 -19.35
CA LEU A 163 8.21 -15.38 -19.23
C LEU A 163 7.16 -14.54 -19.97
N ASN A 164 6.92 -14.87 -21.24
CA ASN A 164 5.94 -14.16 -22.06
C ASN A 164 4.51 -14.32 -21.53
N HIS A 165 4.16 -15.52 -21.05
CA HIS A 165 2.84 -15.76 -20.48
C HIS A 165 2.60 -14.94 -19.21
N LEU A 166 3.55 -14.95 -18.27
CA LEU A 166 3.43 -14.18 -17.04
C LEU A 166 3.47 -12.67 -17.30
N LEU A 167 4.31 -12.21 -18.24
CA LEU A 167 4.35 -10.81 -18.65
C LEU A 167 2.97 -10.32 -19.13
N GLN A 168 2.33 -11.09 -20.02
CA GLN A 168 0.98 -10.78 -20.53
C GLN A 168 -0.08 -10.75 -19.43
N LEU A 169 -0.06 -11.72 -18.51
CA LEU A 169 -1.01 -11.77 -17.40
C LEU A 169 -0.80 -10.64 -16.38
N SER A 170 0.44 -10.23 -16.16
CA SER A 170 0.79 -9.24 -15.15
C SER A 170 0.24 -7.85 -15.45
N ARG A 171 -0.05 -7.53 -16.71
CA ARG A 171 -0.59 -6.22 -17.13
C ARG A 171 0.17 -5.04 -16.49
N ALA A 172 1.50 -5.03 -16.64
CA ALA A 172 2.43 -4.05 -16.05
C ALA A 172 2.47 -4.01 -14.50
N SER A 173 1.76 -4.90 -13.81
CA SER A 173 1.77 -5.00 -12.35
C SER A 173 2.91 -5.87 -11.84
N PHE A 174 3.93 -5.24 -11.27
CA PHE A 174 4.99 -5.94 -10.54
C PHE A 174 4.46 -6.72 -9.33
N LEU A 175 3.41 -6.21 -8.68
CA LEU A 175 2.78 -6.90 -7.56
C LEU A 175 2.18 -8.23 -8.00
N PHE A 176 1.47 -8.26 -9.13
CA PHE A 176 0.92 -9.50 -9.69
C PHE A 176 2.04 -10.50 -9.99
N ALA A 177 3.06 -10.08 -10.75
CA ALA A 177 4.19 -10.93 -11.10
C ALA A 177 4.87 -11.50 -9.85
N LYS A 178 5.16 -10.65 -8.86
CA LYS A 178 5.75 -11.05 -7.58
C LYS A 178 4.91 -12.12 -6.89
N LEU A 179 3.60 -11.90 -6.71
CA LEU A 179 2.75 -12.83 -5.97
C LEU A 179 2.65 -14.19 -6.68
N ILE A 180 2.55 -14.21 -8.01
CA ILE A 180 2.58 -15.46 -8.78
C ILE A 180 3.92 -16.19 -8.58
N LEU A 181 5.04 -15.48 -8.69
CA LEU A 181 6.37 -16.06 -8.49
C LEU A 181 6.56 -16.60 -7.07
N ASP A 182 6.09 -15.88 -6.05
CA ASP A 182 6.12 -16.31 -4.64
C ASP A 182 5.28 -17.59 -4.42
N LEU A 183 4.16 -17.76 -5.15
CA LEU A 183 3.34 -18.97 -5.10
C LEU A 183 4.05 -20.17 -5.75
N PHE A 184 4.77 -19.97 -6.85
CA PHE A 184 5.64 -20.99 -7.45
C PHE A 184 6.82 -21.34 -6.54
N GLU A 185 7.46 -20.34 -5.94
CA GLU A 185 8.60 -20.51 -5.04
C GLU A 185 8.25 -21.38 -3.83
N LYS A 186 7.04 -21.18 -3.27
CA LYS A 186 6.50 -21.96 -2.14
C LYS A 186 5.89 -23.30 -2.55
N GLY A 187 5.84 -23.64 -3.84
CA GLY A 187 5.23 -24.87 -4.35
C GLY A 187 3.70 -24.92 -4.25
N HIS A 188 3.04 -23.77 -4.06
CA HIS A 188 1.58 -23.66 -4.08
C HIS A 188 1.01 -23.68 -5.49
N LEU A 189 1.83 -23.33 -6.49
CA LEU A 189 1.54 -23.52 -7.91
C LEU A 189 2.59 -24.44 -8.52
N ILE A 190 2.14 -25.43 -9.30
CA ILE A 190 3.01 -26.36 -10.03
C ILE A 190 2.45 -26.51 -11.44
N ALA A 191 3.16 -25.98 -12.43
CA ALA A 191 2.75 -26.03 -13.83
C ALA A 191 2.91 -27.45 -14.37
N LYS A 192 1.81 -28.22 -14.38
CA LYS A 192 1.78 -29.60 -14.90
C LYS A 192 1.66 -29.69 -16.42
N SER A 193 1.27 -28.60 -17.08
CA SER A 193 1.09 -28.52 -18.53
C SER A 193 1.60 -27.19 -19.07
N SER A 194 1.87 -27.14 -20.37
CA SER A 194 2.39 -25.94 -21.04
C SER A 194 1.34 -24.84 -21.27
N GLY A 195 0.10 -25.04 -20.78
CA GLY A 195 -1.01 -24.09 -20.91
C GLY A 195 -1.15 -23.14 -19.72
N TYR A 196 -0.49 -23.40 -18.59
CA TYR A 196 -0.54 -22.56 -17.38
C TYR A 196 -1.95 -22.22 -16.87
N ASN A 197 -2.97 -23.02 -17.20
CA ASN A 197 -4.37 -22.81 -16.80
C ASN A 197 -4.60 -22.75 -15.28
N ILE A 198 -3.64 -23.23 -14.49
CA ILE A 198 -3.69 -23.18 -13.02
C ILE A 198 -3.24 -21.83 -12.45
N VAL A 199 -2.61 -20.98 -13.27
CA VAL A 199 -2.09 -19.68 -12.86
C VAL A 199 -3.29 -18.73 -12.76
N PRO A 200 -3.53 -18.12 -11.59
CA PRO A 200 -4.53 -17.07 -11.45
C PRO A 200 -4.35 -15.96 -12.50
N THR A 201 -5.43 -15.44 -13.05
CA THR A 201 -5.40 -14.39 -14.07
C THR A 201 -5.65 -12.98 -13.52
N THR A 202 -6.00 -12.87 -12.23
CA THR A 202 -6.33 -11.62 -11.54
C THR A 202 -5.78 -11.61 -10.11
N LEU A 203 -5.58 -10.42 -9.53
CA LEU A 203 -5.11 -10.28 -8.14
C LEU A 203 -6.13 -10.87 -7.15
N GLU A 204 -7.42 -10.75 -7.44
CA GLU A 204 -8.51 -11.30 -6.65
C GLU A 204 -8.41 -12.82 -6.55
N GLN A 205 -8.11 -13.50 -7.65
CA GLN A 205 -7.90 -14.95 -7.65
C GLN A 205 -6.63 -15.35 -6.88
N ILE A 206 -5.56 -14.56 -6.94
CA ILE A 206 -4.34 -14.77 -6.15
C ILE A 206 -4.66 -14.66 -4.66
N TYR A 207 -5.38 -13.60 -4.25
CA TYR A 207 -5.78 -13.42 -2.87
C TYR A 207 -6.71 -14.55 -2.40
N LEU A 208 -7.70 -14.94 -3.21
CA LEU A 208 -8.55 -16.08 -2.91
C LEU A 208 -7.75 -17.37 -2.70
N LEU A 209 -6.75 -17.63 -3.54
CA LEU A 209 -5.86 -18.78 -3.37
C LEU A 209 -5.08 -18.70 -2.05
N HIS A 210 -4.49 -17.55 -1.72
CA HIS A 210 -3.82 -17.36 -0.43
C HIS A 210 -4.75 -17.58 0.76
N PHE A 211 -5.99 -17.08 0.69
CA PHE A 211 -7.01 -17.30 1.71
C PHE A 211 -7.39 -18.78 1.81
N ASN A 212 -7.59 -19.49 0.70
CA ASN A 212 -7.91 -20.92 0.71
C ASN A 212 -6.75 -21.78 1.25
N LEU A 213 -5.50 -21.41 0.95
CA LEU A 213 -4.32 -22.07 1.52
C LEU A 213 -4.20 -21.84 3.03
N ARG A 214 -4.57 -20.65 3.51
CA ARG A 214 -4.56 -20.34 4.95
C ARG A 214 -5.75 -20.93 5.69
N PHE A 215 -6.92 -20.93 5.06
CA PHE A 215 -8.20 -21.36 5.60
C PHE A 215 -8.82 -22.44 4.70
N PRO A 216 -8.39 -23.71 4.83
CA PRO A 216 -8.87 -24.77 3.92
C PRO A 216 -10.35 -25.13 4.10
N THR A 217 -10.98 -24.67 5.19
CA THR A 217 -12.37 -25.00 5.52
C THR A 217 -13.09 -23.75 6.01
N THR A 218 -14.40 -23.66 5.79
CA THR A 218 -15.24 -22.57 6.36
C THR A 218 -15.03 -22.45 7.87
N ARG A 219 -14.96 -23.58 8.58
CA ARG A 219 -14.77 -23.63 10.03
C ARG A 219 -13.43 -23.05 10.49
N SER A 220 -12.36 -23.14 9.69
CA SER A 220 -11.07 -22.53 10.05
C SER A 220 -11.09 -21.02 9.86
N PHE A 221 -11.81 -20.52 8.85
CA PHE A 221 -12.03 -19.08 8.66
C PHE A 221 -12.94 -18.49 9.75
N GLU A 222 -14.03 -19.16 10.11
CA GLU A 222 -14.96 -18.72 11.17
C GLU A 222 -14.27 -18.49 12.52
N LYS A 223 -13.17 -19.19 12.82
CA LYS A 223 -12.39 -18.97 14.06
C LYS A 223 -11.77 -17.58 14.15
N VAL A 224 -11.45 -16.96 13.01
CA VAL A 224 -10.76 -15.66 12.95
C VAL A 224 -11.62 -14.55 12.37
N SER A 225 -12.80 -14.86 11.83
CA SER A 225 -13.68 -13.92 11.13
C SER A 225 -14.05 -12.71 11.99
N HIS A 226 -14.37 -12.91 13.27
CA HIS A 226 -14.70 -11.81 14.18
C HIS A 226 -13.53 -10.83 14.36
N ILE A 227 -12.29 -11.34 14.42
CA ILE A 227 -11.10 -10.49 14.51
C ILE A 227 -10.96 -9.67 13.24
N LEU A 228 -11.08 -10.31 12.06
CA LEU A 228 -11.00 -9.63 10.78
C LEU A 228 -12.11 -8.57 10.61
N ASN A 229 -13.35 -8.89 11.01
CA ASN A 229 -14.48 -7.97 10.93
C ASN A 229 -14.28 -6.74 11.81
N VAL A 230 -13.78 -6.92 13.05
CA VAL A 230 -13.44 -5.79 13.94
C VAL A 230 -12.34 -4.93 13.32
N CYS A 231 -11.28 -5.54 12.81
CA CYS A 231 -10.18 -4.81 12.16
C CYS A 231 -10.64 -4.05 10.90
N LEU A 232 -11.53 -4.65 10.09
CA LEU A 232 -12.06 -4.03 8.87
C LEU A 232 -13.04 -2.89 9.17
N ALA A 233 -13.83 -3.01 10.23
CA ALA A 233 -14.79 -1.98 10.64
C ALA A 233 -14.13 -0.79 11.36
N ALA A 234 -12.89 -0.96 11.85
CA ALA A 234 -12.20 0.08 12.59
C ALA A 234 -11.68 1.20 11.67
N LEU A 235 -12.02 2.45 12.01
CA LEU A 235 -11.51 3.62 11.31
C LEU A 235 -10.03 3.89 11.61
N TYR A 236 -9.60 3.53 12.82
CA TYR A 236 -8.23 3.74 13.29
C TYR A 236 -7.58 2.39 13.62
N PRO A 237 -6.24 2.28 13.48
CA PRO A 237 -5.53 1.09 13.90
C PRO A 237 -5.80 0.81 15.38
N LEU A 238 -6.30 -0.38 15.68
CA LEU A 238 -6.60 -0.81 17.04
C LEU A 238 -5.39 -1.49 17.67
N THR A 239 -5.21 -1.27 18.97
CA THR A 239 -4.32 -2.07 19.81
C THR A 239 -4.86 -3.48 19.98
N LEU A 240 -3.98 -4.42 20.33
CA LEU A 240 -4.36 -5.82 20.56
C LEU A 240 -5.47 -5.98 21.62
N LEU A 241 -5.44 -5.15 22.67
CA LEU A 241 -6.46 -5.14 23.71
C LEU A 241 -7.80 -4.58 23.21
N GLU A 242 -7.78 -3.50 22.43
CA GLU A 242 -9.01 -2.94 21.82
C GLU A 242 -9.67 -3.94 20.88
N ILE A 243 -8.88 -4.68 20.10
CA ILE A 243 -9.40 -5.76 19.24
C ILE A 243 -10.05 -6.85 20.10
N TYR A 244 -9.37 -7.31 21.15
CA TYR A 244 -9.92 -8.35 22.03
C TYR A 244 -11.24 -7.95 22.69
N TYR A 245 -11.31 -6.75 23.27
CA TYR A 245 -12.53 -6.26 23.90
C TYR A 245 -13.65 -6.01 22.89
N SER A 246 -13.32 -5.52 21.69
CA SER A 246 -14.29 -5.34 20.61
C SER A 246 -14.82 -6.66 20.05
N VAL A 247 -14.01 -7.71 19.98
CA VAL A 247 -14.48 -9.05 19.60
C VAL A 247 -15.40 -9.60 20.69
N ASN A 248 -15.04 -9.46 21.96
CA ASN A 248 -15.82 -9.96 23.08
C ASN A 248 -17.12 -9.20 23.32
N SER A 249 -17.23 -7.92 22.93
CA SER A 249 -18.51 -7.19 23.00
C SER A 249 -19.57 -7.75 22.05
N LEU A 250 -19.17 -8.50 21.03
CA LEU A 250 -20.08 -9.24 20.14
C LEU A 250 -20.52 -10.60 20.71
N LEU A 251 -19.91 -11.05 21.80
CA LEU A 251 -20.13 -12.36 22.41
C LEU A 251 -20.85 -12.21 23.76
N VAL A 252 -22.18 -12.39 23.77
CA VAL A 252 -23.01 -12.16 24.97
C VAL A 252 -22.91 -13.30 25.99
N HIS A 253 -22.87 -14.55 25.52
CA HIS A 253 -22.95 -15.74 26.39
C HIS A 253 -21.67 -16.54 26.49
N ASN A 254 -20.74 -16.36 25.54
CA ASN A 254 -19.55 -17.19 25.45
C ASN A 254 -18.34 -16.34 25.05
N PHE A 255 -17.71 -15.73 26.06
CA PHE A 255 -16.54 -14.89 25.87
C PHE A 255 -15.36 -15.72 25.35
N LEU A 256 -14.62 -15.15 24.39
CA LEU A 256 -13.39 -15.71 23.87
C LEU A 256 -12.28 -15.49 24.92
N PRO A 257 -11.68 -16.55 25.49
CA PRO A 257 -10.60 -16.42 26.45
C PRO A 257 -9.36 -15.77 25.82
N TRP A 258 -8.61 -14.98 26.60
CA TRP A 258 -7.44 -14.25 26.12
C TRP A 258 -6.39 -15.13 25.42
N ILE A 259 -6.08 -16.31 25.98
CA ILE A 259 -5.09 -17.23 25.40
C ILE A 259 -5.54 -17.74 24.03
N GLU A 260 -6.83 -18.05 23.90
CA GLU A 260 -7.40 -18.52 22.64
C GLU A 260 -7.45 -17.39 21.60
N PHE A 261 -7.81 -16.17 22.03
CA PHE A 261 -7.73 -14.99 21.19
C PHE A 261 -6.32 -14.77 20.65
N LEU A 262 -5.29 -14.84 21.49
CA LEU A 262 -3.89 -14.68 21.05
C LEU A 262 -3.49 -15.73 20.02
N GLN A 263 -3.90 -16.99 20.19
CA GLN A 263 -3.64 -18.04 19.20
C GLN A 263 -4.33 -17.74 17.85
N ARG A 264 -5.61 -17.34 17.89
CA ARG A 264 -6.39 -16.93 16.71
C ARG A 264 -5.79 -15.69 16.02
N PHE A 265 -5.34 -14.72 16.81
CA PHE A 265 -4.71 -13.49 16.31
C PHE A 265 -3.34 -13.77 15.68
N ASN A 266 -2.49 -14.59 16.33
CA ASN A 266 -1.20 -15.01 15.77
C ASN A 266 -1.38 -15.81 14.47
N PHE A 267 -2.49 -16.54 14.34
CA PHE A 267 -2.84 -17.18 13.08
C PHE A 267 -3.12 -16.19 11.93
N LEU A 268 -3.41 -14.92 12.23
CA LEU A 268 -3.54 -13.85 11.24
C LEU A 268 -2.22 -13.12 10.93
N SER A 269 -1.09 -13.56 11.52
CA SER A 269 0.22 -12.97 11.22
C SER A 269 0.50 -12.99 9.72
N GLY A 270 0.91 -11.85 9.17
CA GLY A 270 1.13 -11.64 7.73
C GLY A 270 -0.10 -11.14 6.96
N PHE A 271 -1.32 -11.26 7.50
CA PHE A 271 -2.53 -10.62 6.95
C PHE A 271 -2.78 -9.26 7.59
N LEU A 272 -2.63 -9.18 8.92
CA LEU A 272 -2.71 -7.92 9.65
C LEU A 272 -1.33 -7.26 9.66
N ILE A 273 -1.24 -6.06 9.11
CA ILE A 273 -0.02 -5.26 9.08
C ILE A 273 -0.05 -4.29 10.26
N LYS A 274 1.00 -4.31 11.07
CA LYS A 274 1.17 -3.33 12.14
C LYS A 274 1.55 -1.98 11.51
N ARG A 275 0.72 -0.96 11.72
CA ARG A 275 1.07 0.44 11.42
C ARG A 275 2.07 0.89 12.50
N LEU A 276 3.30 1.22 12.09
CA LEU A 276 4.37 1.71 12.96
C LEU A 276 4.25 3.21 13.19
#